data_AF-A0A2A5X626-F1
#
_entry.id   AF-A0A2A5X626-F1
#
_cell.length_a   1.000
_cell.length_b   1.000
_cell.length_c   1.000
_cell.angle_alpha   90.00
_cell.angle_beta   90.00
_cell.angle_gamma   90.00
#
_symmetry.space_group_name_H-M   'P 1'
#
loop_
_entity.id
_entity.type
_entity.pdbx_description
1 polymer ?
#
loop_
_entity_poly.entity_id
_entity_poly.type
_entity_poly.pdbx_seq_one_letter_code
_entity_poly.pdbx_strand_id
1 'polypeptide(L)'
;MIRVYILLLLVCSTTFNSYTQELNSKVLVSTEKLQSSEKLLFEEMENSIEQFLNNQIWTDDKFNTQEKINCNFIINITNEPSSNQYEATVQILSSRPIYNSSYETILLNHGDREWIFEYFPSQTIEFVENGFNDNLTSLLSFYAYMIIGIDYDSFEEKGGEESFKLAWKILNTSQNSGYKGWDQFGSRKNRYWICENFLNPEFEKVRKAIYSYHIKGMDNLY
;
A
#
# COMPACT_ATOMS: atom_id res chain seq x y z
N MET A 1 -1.39 -2.72 53.58
CA MET A 1 -2.66 -2.28 52.95
C MET A 1 -2.39 -1.29 51.81
N ILE A 2 -1.76 -0.12 52.03
CA ILE A 2 -1.47 0.87 50.96
C ILE A 2 -0.60 0.34 49.80
N ARG A 3 0.40 -0.51 50.07
CA ARG A 3 1.26 -1.10 49.01
C ARG A 3 0.52 -2.02 48.03
N VAL A 4 -0.58 -2.66 48.47
CA VAL A 4 -1.40 -3.53 47.61
C VAL A 4 -2.29 -2.71 46.69
N TYR A 5 -2.81 -1.57 47.17
CA TYR A 5 -3.60 -0.65 46.34
C TYR A 5 -2.76 0.02 45.25
N ILE A 6 -1.48 0.34 45.52
CA ILE A 6 -0.56 0.90 44.49
C ILE A 6 -0.28 -0.15 43.40
N LEU A 7 -0.13 -1.43 43.78
CA LEU A 7 0.07 -2.51 42.82
C LEU A 7 -1.19 -2.75 41.96
N LEU A 8 -2.38 -2.64 42.55
CA LEU A 8 -3.66 -2.76 41.84
C LEU A 8 -3.92 -1.57 40.90
N LEU A 9 -3.46 -0.37 41.26
CA LEU A 9 -3.58 0.84 40.43
C LEU A 9 -2.64 0.81 39.21
N LEU A 10 -1.47 0.17 39.34
CA LEU A 10 -0.49 0.03 38.27
C LEU A 10 -0.89 -1.03 37.22
N VAL A 11 -1.70 -2.02 37.60
CA VAL A 11 -2.23 -3.05 36.68
C VAL A 11 -3.39 -2.52 35.84
N CYS A 12 -4.11 -1.48 36.30
CA CYS A 12 -5.24 -0.89 35.60
C CYS A 12 -4.88 0.16 34.52
N SER A 13 -3.61 0.56 34.40
CA SER A 13 -3.19 1.66 33.50
C SER A 13 -2.46 1.22 32.23
N THR A 14 -2.39 -0.07 31.93
CA THR A 14 -1.78 -0.57 30.68
C THR A 14 -2.84 -0.99 29.67
N THR A 15 -3.58 -0.01 29.15
CA THR A 15 -4.24 -0.22 27.85
C THR A 15 -3.16 -0.09 26.78
N PHE A 16 -2.49 -1.20 26.49
CA PHE A 16 -1.70 -1.32 25.28
C PHE A 16 -2.67 -1.19 24.10
N ASN A 17 -2.80 0.02 23.55
CA ASN A 17 -3.39 0.23 22.25
C ASN A 17 -2.48 -0.48 21.25
N SER A 18 -2.81 -1.74 20.96
CA SER A 18 -2.21 -2.43 19.81
C SER A 18 -2.83 -1.78 18.59
N TYR A 19 -2.10 -0.84 18.00
CA TYR A 19 -2.36 -0.42 16.63
C TYR A 19 -2.20 -1.66 15.76
N THR A 20 -3.15 -1.86 14.90
CA THR A 20 -3.29 -3.07 14.11
C THR A 20 -3.23 -2.65 12.67
N GLN A 21 -2.38 -3.35 11.92
CA GLN A 21 -2.00 -2.94 10.59
C GLN A 21 -3.13 -3.19 9.61
N GLU A 22 -3.33 -2.22 8.73
CA GLU A 22 -4.47 -2.08 7.84
C GLU A 22 -4.40 -3.07 6.69
N LEU A 23 -3.19 -3.35 6.20
CA LEU A 23 -2.99 -4.19 5.02
C LEU A 23 -2.81 -5.67 5.38
N ASN A 24 -3.37 -6.51 4.51
CA ASN A 24 -3.05 -7.92 4.39
C ASN A 24 -2.51 -8.17 2.97
N SER A 25 -1.26 -7.77 2.79
CA SER A 25 -0.52 -7.83 1.54
C SER A 25 0.12 -9.20 1.35
N LYS A 26 0.02 -9.75 0.14
CA LYS A 26 0.89 -10.85 -0.31
C LYS A 26 1.77 -10.37 -1.44
N VAL A 27 3.06 -10.71 -1.37
CA VAL A 27 4.03 -10.30 -2.38
C VAL A 27 4.53 -11.54 -3.10
N LEU A 28 4.65 -11.44 -4.42
CA LEU A 28 5.30 -12.45 -5.25
C LEU A 28 6.36 -11.77 -6.11
N VAL A 29 7.63 -12.14 -5.93
CA VAL A 29 8.75 -11.66 -6.73
C VAL A 29 9.12 -12.72 -7.78
N SER A 30 8.77 -12.45 -9.03
CA SER A 30 9.11 -13.32 -10.16
C SER A 30 10.34 -12.80 -10.90
N THR A 31 11.28 -13.70 -11.17
CA THR A 31 12.52 -13.43 -11.92
C THR A 31 12.63 -14.21 -13.22
N GLU A 32 11.51 -14.75 -13.72
CA GLU A 32 11.45 -15.58 -14.93
C GLU A 32 12.11 -14.92 -16.15
N LYS A 33 12.00 -13.59 -16.27
CA LYS A 33 12.58 -12.81 -17.35
C LYS A 33 14.09 -12.56 -17.19
N LEU A 34 14.56 -12.44 -15.96
CA LEU A 34 15.98 -12.20 -15.64
C LEU A 34 16.80 -13.50 -15.74
N GLN A 35 16.17 -14.68 -15.56
CA GLN A 35 16.82 -15.99 -15.48
C GLN A 35 17.97 -16.05 -14.45
N SER A 36 17.87 -15.28 -13.36
CA SER A 36 18.92 -15.20 -12.34
C SER A 36 19.04 -16.50 -11.53
N SER A 37 20.27 -16.83 -11.14
CA SER A 37 20.57 -17.94 -10.23
C SER A 37 20.40 -17.59 -8.75
N GLU A 38 20.24 -16.30 -8.42
CA GLU A 38 20.23 -15.78 -7.04
C GLU A 38 18.84 -15.91 -6.38
N LYS A 39 18.24 -17.09 -6.38
CA LYS A 39 16.87 -17.29 -5.88
C LYS A 39 16.67 -16.82 -4.43
N LEU A 40 17.65 -17.09 -3.57
CA LEU A 40 17.57 -16.73 -2.15
C LEU A 40 17.46 -15.21 -1.92
N LEU A 41 18.15 -14.41 -2.75
CA LEU A 41 18.07 -12.95 -2.70
C LEU A 41 16.65 -12.45 -2.95
N PHE A 42 15.98 -13.00 -3.97
CA PHE A 42 14.62 -12.59 -4.33
C PHE A 42 13.57 -13.12 -3.35
N GLU A 43 13.80 -14.29 -2.75
CA GLU A 43 13.00 -14.79 -1.63
C GLU A 43 13.13 -13.86 -0.40
N GLU A 44 14.33 -13.36 -0.10
CA GLU A 44 14.54 -12.38 0.97
C GLU A 44 13.86 -11.04 0.65
N MET A 45 13.97 -10.58 -0.60
CA MET A 45 13.30 -9.37 -1.09
C MET A 45 11.78 -9.47 -0.95
N GLU A 46 11.18 -10.58 -1.39
CA GLU A 46 9.75 -10.85 -1.26
C GLU A 46 9.29 -10.74 0.19
N ASN A 47 9.97 -11.46 1.09
CA ASN A 47 9.67 -11.44 2.52
C ASN A 47 9.85 -10.04 3.13
N SER A 48 10.90 -9.31 2.75
CA SER A 48 11.18 -7.97 3.27
C SER A 48 10.08 -6.98 2.88
N ILE A 49 9.64 -7.02 1.63
CA ILE A 49 8.57 -6.15 1.12
C ILE A 49 7.23 -6.51 1.78
N GLU A 50 6.92 -7.80 1.89
CA GLU A 50 5.68 -8.25 2.54
C GLU A 50 5.63 -7.84 4.02
N GLN A 51 6.75 -8.00 4.74
CA GLN A 51 6.86 -7.58 6.13
C GLN A 51 6.72 -6.06 6.28
N PHE A 52 7.33 -5.27 5.39
CA PHE A 52 7.20 -3.83 5.42
C PHE A 52 5.73 -3.40 5.26
N LEU A 53 5.05 -3.89 4.22
CA LEU A 53 3.65 -3.52 3.95
C LEU A 53 2.70 -3.91 5.08
N ASN A 54 2.92 -5.08 5.69
CA ASN A 54 2.01 -5.65 6.69
C ASN A 54 2.32 -5.25 8.14
N ASN A 55 3.53 -4.75 8.43
CA ASN A 55 3.93 -4.34 9.79
C ASN A 55 3.96 -2.83 9.98
N GLN A 56 4.07 -2.06 8.90
CA GLN A 56 3.95 -0.60 8.95
C GLN A 56 2.54 -0.19 9.39
N ILE A 57 2.47 0.85 10.22
CA ILE A 57 1.21 1.54 10.56
C ILE A 57 1.02 2.66 9.54
N TRP A 58 -0.10 2.63 8.82
CA TRP A 58 -0.38 3.58 7.74
C TRP A 58 -1.33 4.70 8.18
N THR A 59 -2.22 4.41 9.13
CA THR A 59 -3.27 5.29 9.64
C THR A 59 -3.40 5.15 11.15
N ASP A 60 -4.17 6.04 11.78
CA ASP A 60 -4.49 5.94 13.21
C ASP A 60 -5.72 5.03 13.49
N ASP A 61 -6.32 4.45 12.43
CA ASP A 61 -7.52 3.64 12.52
C ASP A 61 -7.24 2.24 13.10
N LYS A 62 -8.28 1.66 13.72
CA LYS A 62 -8.19 0.35 14.37
C LYS A 62 -8.93 -0.70 13.55
N PHE A 63 -8.17 -1.61 12.94
CA PHE A 63 -8.67 -2.71 12.12
C PHE A 63 -8.76 -4.05 12.87
N ASN A 64 -9.93 -4.70 12.83
CA ASN A 64 -9.98 -6.11 13.18
C ASN A 64 -9.25 -6.95 12.11
N THR A 65 -8.80 -8.16 12.46
CA THR A 65 -8.13 -9.05 11.48
C THR A 65 -8.99 -9.32 10.23
N GLN A 66 -10.32 -9.30 10.38
CA GLN A 66 -11.28 -9.49 9.29
C GLN A 66 -11.52 -8.23 8.44
N GLU A 67 -11.11 -7.06 8.92
CA GLU A 67 -11.27 -5.78 8.24
C GLU A 67 -10.02 -5.40 7.44
N LYS A 68 -8.92 -6.14 7.60
CA LYS A 68 -7.69 -5.87 6.86
C LYS A 68 -7.92 -5.91 5.36
N ILE A 69 -7.30 -4.96 4.65
CA ILE A 69 -7.44 -4.80 3.22
C ILE A 69 -6.60 -5.85 2.50
N ASN A 70 -7.25 -6.78 1.81
CA ASN A 70 -6.58 -7.82 1.03
C ASN A 70 -5.96 -7.19 -0.22
N CYS A 71 -4.64 -7.34 -0.38
CA CYS A 71 -3.95 -6.88 -1.58
C CYS A 71 -2.80 -7.81 -1.99
N ASN A 72 -2.51 -7.81 -3.28
CA ASN A 72 -1.47 -8.64 -3.88
C ASN A 72 -0.55 -7.78 -4.75
N PHE A 73 0.75 -7.97 -4.59
CA PHE A 73 1.80 -7.36 -5.40
C PHE A 73 2.55 -8.46 -6.15
N ILE A 74 2.42 -8.47 -7.48
CA ILE A 74 3.21 -9.36 -8.33
C ILE A 74 4.29 -8.53 -8.99
N ILE A 75 5.50 -8.63 -8.45
CA ILE A 75 6.69 -7.89 -8.88
C ILE A 75 7.47 -8.79 -9.84
N ASN A 76 7.51 -8.41 -11.12
CA ASN A 76 8.29 -9.13 -12.12
C ASN A 76 9.58 -8.38 -12.36
N ILE A 77 10.70 -8.89 -11.86
CA ILE A 77 12.03 -8.35 -12.12
C ILE A 77 12.37 -8.61 -13.59
N THR A 78 12.64 -7.54 -14.31
CA THR A 78 12.86 -7.56 -15.76
C THR A 78 14.32 -7.39 -16.13
N ASN A 79 15.08 -6.66 -15.33
CA ASN A 79 16.48 -6.33 -15.60
C ASN A 79 17.21 -5.95 -14.30
N GLU A 80 18.53 -6.07 -14.32
CA GLU A 80 19.45 -5.60 -13.27
C GLU A 80 20.52 -4.73 -13.95
N PRO A 81 20.25 -3.43 -14.17
CA PRO A 81 21.18 -2.54 -14.89
C PRO A 81 22.53 -2.37 -14.18
N SER A 82 22.57 -2.50 -12.86
CA SER A 82 23.78 -2.49 -12.06
C SER A 82 23.55 -3.25 -10.76
N SER A 83 24.63 -3.64 -10.07
CA SER A 83 24.56 -4.40 -8.82
C SER A 83 23.61 -3.74 -7.82
N ASN A 84 22.65 -4.52 -7.31
CA ASN A 84 21.61 -4.11 -6.35
C ASN A 84 20.57 -3.12 -6.91
N GLN A 85 20.59 -2.78 -8.20
CA GLN A 85 19.58 -1.93 -8.84
C GLN A 85 18.75 -2.78 -9.79
N TYR A 86 17.42 -2.75 -9.61
CA TYR A 86 16.48 -3.59 -10.33
C TYR A 86 15.48 -2.75 -11.10
N GLU A 87 15.15 -3.20 -12.32
CA GLU A 87 14.00 -2.71 -13.07
C GLU A 87 12.91 -3.78 -13.07
N ALA A 88 11.69 -3.39 -12.73
CA ALA A 88 10.57 -4.30 -12.58
C ALA A 88 9.27 -3.76 -13.19
N THR A 89 8.35 -4.68 -13.44
CA THR A 89 6.95 -4.36 -13.71
C THR A 89 6.08 -5.00 -12.63
N VAL A 90 5.14 -4.25 -12.08
CA VAL A 90 4.29 -4.68 -10.98
C VAL A 90 2.84 -4.74 -11.40
N GLN A 91 2.13 -5.77 -10.94
CA GLN A 91 0.67 -5.81 -10.91
C GLN A 91 0.21 -5.71 -9.46
N ILE A 92 -0.72 -4.80 -9.22
CA ILE A 92 -1.24 -4.47 -7.89
C ILE A 92 -2.74 -4.72 -7.93
N LEU A 93 -3.20 -5.63 -7.09
CA LEU A 93 -4.61 -5.95 -6.94
C LEU A 93 -5.02 -5.68 -5.49
N SER A 94 -6.15 -5.01 -5.27
CA SER A 94 -6.81 -4.99 -3.96
C SER A 94 -8.27 -5.40 -4.08
N SER A 95 -8.78 -6.02 -3.03
CA SER A 95 -10.17 -6.46 -2.94
C SER A 95 -10.74 -6.20 -1.55
N ARG A 96 -12.07 -6.15 -1.49
CA ARG A 96 -12.83 -6.14 -0.25
C ARG A 96 -13.90 -7.22 -0.24
N PRO A 97 -14.30 -7.73 0.94
CA PRO A 97 -15.45 -8.60 1.06
C PRO A 97 -16.75 -7.85 0.74
N ILE A 98 -17.72 -8.58 0.17
CA ILE A 98 -19.10 -8.13 0.03
C ILE A 98 -19.84 -8.46 1.33
N TYR A 99 -20.66 -7.52 1.81
CA TYR A 99 -21.40 -7.70 3.05
C TYR A 99 -22.26 -8.99 3.02
N ASN A 100 -22.25 -9.73 4.13
CA ASN A 100 -23.02 -10.97 4.32
C ASN A 100 -22.78 -12.04 3.24
N SER A 101 -21.60 -12.06 2.63
CA SER A 101 -21.24 -12.95 1.54
C SER A 101 -19.85 -13.56 1.71
N SER A 102 -19.59 -14.68 1.03
CA SER A 102 -18.25 -15.24 0.88
C SER A 102 -17.51 -14.70 -0.36
N TYR A 103 -18.18 -13.83 -1.14
CA TYR A 103 -17.59 -13.22 -2.33
C TYR A 103 -16.79 -11.96 -1.99
N GLU A 104 -15.73 -11.73 -2.77
CA GLU A 104 -14.97 -10.50 -2.78
C GLU A 104 -15.18 -9.73 -4.09
N THR A 105 -14.95 -8.42 -4.04
CA THR A 105 -14.99 -7.53 -5.19
C THR A 105 -13.67 -6.77 -5.31
N ILE A 106 -13.21 -6.61 -6.55
CA ILE A 106 -11.94 -5.94 -6.86
C ILE A 106 -12.14 -4.43 -6.74
N LEU A 107 -11.23 -3.78 -6.01
CA LEU A 107 -11.18 -2.34 -5.83
C LEU A 107 -10.13 -1.70 -6.76
N LEU A 108 -8.93 -2.26 -6.78
CA LEU A 108 -7.83 -1.81 -7.62
C LEU A 108 -7.30 -2.98 -8.44
N ASN A 109 -7.09 -2.76 -9.73
CA ASN A 109 -6.27 -3.61 -10.59
C ASN A 109 -5.40 -2.71 -11.45
N HIS A 110 -4.16 -2.52 -11.02
CA HIS A 110 -3.25 -1.55 -11.62
C HIS A 110 -1.91 -2.18 -11.99
N GLY A 111 -1.44 -1.84 -13.19
CA GLY A 111 -0.14 -2.25 -13.68
C GLY A 111 0.82 -1.07 -13.78
N ASP A 112 1.93 -1.15 -13.06
CA ASP A 112 3.02 -0.19 -13.13
C ASP A 112 4.23 -0.82 -13.84
N ARG A 113 4.79 -0.11 -14.81
CA ARG A 113 5.93 -0.59 -15.62
C ARG A 113 7.22 0.15 -15.33
N GLU A 114 7.17 1.14 -14.46
CA GLU A 114 8.28 2.06 -14.19
C GLU A 114 8.73 1.92 -12.74
N TRP A 115 8.95 0.67 -12.30
CA TRP A 115 9.63 0.37 -11.04
C TRP A 115 11.12 0.25 -11.30
N ILE A 116 11.88 1.18 -10.73
CA ILE A 116 13.34 1.16 -10.74
C ILE A 116 13.73 1.41 -9.30
N PHE A 117 14.43 0.48 -8.66
CA PHE A 117 14.73 0.60 -7.25
C PHE A 117 16.00 -0.15 -6.88
N GLU A 118 16.61 0.28 -5.78
CA GLU A 118 17.71 -0.40 -5.15
C GLU A 118 17.20 -1.33 -4.04
N TYR A 119 17.82 -2.50 -3.90
CA TYR A 119 17.56 -3.41 -2.79
C TYR A 119 18.86 -4.02 -2.28
N PHE A 120 19.07 -3.92 -0.97
CA PHE A 120 20.22 -4.48 -0.29
C PHE A 120 19.75 -5.56 0.69
N PRO A 121 20.26 -6.80 0.58
CA PRO A 121 19.95 -7.86 1.52
C PRO A 121 20.18 -7.45 2.97
N SER A 122 19.31 -7.92 3.85
CA SER A 122 19.36 -7.65 5.30
C SER A 122 19.26 -6.17 5.69
N GLN A 123 19.02 -5.26 4.74
CA GLN A 123 18.65 -3.89 5.04
C GLN A 123 17.13 -3.80 5.26
N THR A 124 16.73 -3.27 6.42
CA THR A 124 15.32 -3.01 6.72
C THR A 124 14.78 -1.91 5.82
N ILE A 125 13.59 -2.14 5.24
CA ILE A 125 12.81 -1.14 4.52
C ILE A 125 12.10 -0.27 5.57
N GLU A 126 12.32 1.04 5.56
CA GLU A 126 11.81 1.95 6.60
C GLU A 126 11.14 3.19 5.99
N PHE A 127 9.89 3.43 6.39
CA PHE A 127 9.10 4.56 5.93
C PHE A 127 9.47 5.85 6.67
N VAL A 128 9.66 6.93 5.89
CA VAL A 128 9.90 8.28 6.42
C VAL A 128 8.79 9.21 5.94
N GLU A 129 7.91 9.60 6.85
CA GLU A 129 6.69 10.36 6.53
C GLU A 129 6.95 11.75 5.90
N ASN A 130 8.07 12.37 6.23
CA ASN A 130 8.41 13.75 5.84
C ASN A 130 9.63 13.84 4.92
N GLY A 131 9.94 12.77 4.17
CA GLY A 131 11.12 12.75 3.32
C GLY A 131 11.08 11.72 2.23
N PHE A 132 12.16 11.71 1.44
CA PHE A 132 12.51 10.63 0.54
C PHE A 132 13.69 9.88 1.16
N ASN A 133 13.53 8.58 1.42
CA ASN A 133 14.61 7.71 1.90
C ASN A 133 15.25 7.00 0.70
N ASP A 134 14.47 6.10 0.11
CA ASP A 134 14.81 5.35 -1.09
C ASP A 134 13.55 5.16 -1.95
N ASN A 135 13.75 4.75 -3.21
CA ASN A 135 12.65 4.65 -4.14
C ASN A 135 11.78 3.40 -3.89
N LEU A 136 12.34 2.31 -3.36
CA LEU A 136 11.55 1.10 -3.05
C LEU A 136 10.51 1.40 -1.97
N THR A 137 10.94 1.98 -0.86
CA THR A 137 10.06 2.46 0.21
C THR A 137 9.01 3.41 -0.34
N SER A 138 9.40 4.38 -1.17
CA SER A 138 8.47 5.37 -1.75
C SER A 138 7.42 4.72 -2.66
N LEU A 139 7.81 3.75 -3.50
CA LEU A 139 6.91 2.98 -4.35
C LEU A 139 5.88 2.22 -3.51
N LEU A 140 6.35 1.48 -2.50
CA LEU A 140 5.50 0.66 -1.63
C LEU A 140 4.54 1.53 -0.82
N SER A 141 5.03 2.59 -0.19
CA SER A 141 4.22 3.51 0.60
C SER A 141 3.19 4.26 -0.25
N PHE A 142 3.56 4.68 -1.45
CA PHE A 142 2.62 5.31 -2.37
C PHE A 142 1.42 4.37 -2.65
N TYR A 143 1.69 3.11 -3.01
CA TYR A 143 0.62 2.16 -3.31
C TYR A 143 -0.16 1.71 -2.09
N ALA A 144 0.46 1.64 -0.91
CA ALA A 144 -0.25 1.40 0.35
C ALA A 144 -1.34 2.46 0.57
N TYR A 145 -0.98 3.76 0.49
CA TYR A 145 -1.96 4.84 0.65
C TYR A 145 -3.00 4.91 -0.48
N MET A 146 -2.63 4.58 -1.72
CA MET A 146 -3.60 4.45 -2.80
C MET A 146 -4.62 3.34 -2.54
N ILE A 147 -4.16 2.17 -2.06
CA ILE A 147 -5.04 1.05 -1.73
C ILE A 147 -5.99 1.42 -0.59
N ILE A 148 -5.46 1.99 0.50
CA ILE A 148 -6.26 2.42 1.66
C ILE A 148 -7.30 3.47 1.24
N GLY A 149 -6.90 4.46 0.44
CA GLY A 149 -7.83 5.50 -0.01
C GLY A 149 -8.99 4.94 -0.85
N ILE A 150 -8.70 4.00 -1.77
CA ILE A 150 -9.75 3.38 -2.60
C ILE A 150 -10.66 2.49 -1.75
N ASP A 151 -10.10 1.79 -0.77
CA ASP A 151 -10.89 1.01 0.17
C ASP A 151 -11.86 1.89 0.96
N TYR A 152 -11.38 3.01 1.51
CA TYR A 152 -12.21 3.95 2.27
C TYR A 152 -13.32 4.57 1.42
N ASP A 153 -13.00 4.95 0.18
CA ASP A 153 -13.99 5.41 -0.80
C ASP A 153 -15.07 4.37 -1.13
N SER A 154 -14.78 3.09 -0.92
CA SER A 154 -15.77 2.02 -1.11
C SER A 154 -16.74 1.90 0.06
N PHE A 155 -16.40 2.38 1.26
CA PHE A 155 -17.24 2.32 2.46
C PHE A 155 -17.91 3.65 2.80
N GLU A 156 -17.31 4.77 2.40
CA GLU A 156 -17.81 6.12 2.65
C GLU A 156 -17.61 7.01 1.42
N GLU A 157 -18.57 7.91 1.15
CA GLU A 157 -18.41 8.88 0.06
C GLU A 157 -17.19 9.77 0.29
N LYS A 158 -16.14 9.55 -0.52
CA LYS A 158 -14.84 10.24 -0.43
C LYS A 158 -14.06 9.96 0.86
N GLY A 159 -14.28 8.83 1.54
CA GLY A 159 -13.56 8.46 2.75
C GLY A 159 -12.03 8.43 2.60
N GLY A 160 -11.51 8.15 1.40
CA GLY A 160 -10.08 8.03 1.14
C GLY A 160 -9.29 9.33 0.98
N GLU A 161 -9.92 10.49 1.16
CA GLU A 161 -9.32 11.80 0.89
C GLU A 161 -7.95 12.02 1.57
N GLU A 162 -7.82 11.67 2.85
CA GLU A 162 -6.58 11.86 3.59
C GLU A 162 -5.48 10.91 3.11
N SER A 163 -5.80 9.66 2.82
CA SER A 163 -4.84 8.69 2.26
C SER A 163 -4.33 9.14 0.89
N PHE A 164 -5.21 9.66 0.02
CA PHE A 164 -4.78 10.18 -1.28
C PHE A 164 -3.87 11.41 -1.14
N LYS A 165 -4.10 12.28 -0.16
CA LYS A 165 -3.18 13.40 0.13
C LYS A 165 -1.81 12.92 0.61
N LEU A 166 -1.76 11.85 1.40
CA LEU A 166 -0.50 11.24 1.83
C LEU A 166 0.24 10.60 0.64
N ALA A 167 -0.46 9.90 -0.26
CA ALA A 167 0.10 9.40 -1.51
C ALA A 167 0.66 10.55 -2.38
N TRP A 168 -0.06 11.67 -2.47
CA TRP A 168 0.38 12.86 -3.19
C TRP A 168 1.63 13.50 -2.56
N LYS A 169 1.72 13.51 -1.23
CA LYS A 169 2.91 13.98 -0.50
C LYS A 169 4.14 13.13 -0.87
N ILE A 170 4.01 11.80 -0.86
CA ILE A 170 5.09 10.88 -1.27
C ILE A 170 5.50 11.10 -2.72
N LEU A 171 4.52 11.28 -3.61
CA LEU A 171 4.77 11.58 -5.02
C LEU A 171 5.59 12.87 -5.16
N ASN A 172 5.21 13.96 -4.48
CA ASN A 172 5.93 15.23 -4.57
C ASN A 172 7.35 15.15 -4.00
N THR A 173 7.57 14.44 -2.90
CA THR A 173 8.93 14.25 -2.35
C THR A 173 9.77 13.37 -3.28
N SER A 174 9.16 12.38 -3.92
CA SER A 174 9.83 11.45 -4.84
C SER A 174 10.16 12.05 -6.20
N GLN A 175 9.50 13.12 -6.65
CA GLN A 175 9.83 13.78 -7.92
C GLN A 175 11.29 14.26 -7.99
N ASN A 176 11.87 14.67 -6.85
CA ASN A 176 13.25 15.15 -6.80
C ASN A 176 14.31 14.04 -6.96
N SER A 177 13.90 12.77 -6.88
CA SER A 177 14.81 11.62 -7.00
C SER A 177 15.30 11.36 -8.43
N GLY A 178 14.55 11.85 -9.44
CA GLY A 178 14.83 11.58 -10.85
C GLY A 178 14.38 10.20 -11.35
N TYR A 179 13.77 9.34 -10.51
CA TYR A 179 13.16 8.09 -10.99
C TYR A 179 11.91 8.39 -11.83
N LYS A 180 11.75 7.61 -12.91
CA LYS A 180 10.62 7.74 -13.84
C LYS A 180 9.30 7.38 -13.15
N GLY A 181 8.21 8.02 -13.59
CA GLY A 181 6.84 7.70 -13.20
C GLY A 181 6.28 8.55 -12.04
N TRP A 182 7.11 9.37 -11.39
CA TRP A 182 6.70 10.30 -10.31
C TRP A 182 6.20 11.67 -10.81
N ASP A 183 6.57 12.04 -12.04
CA ASP A 183 6.18 13.31 -12.65
C ASP A 183 5.06 13.15 -13.68
N GLN A 184 4.53 14.28 -14.16
CA GLN A 184 3.46 14.31 -15.16
C GLN A 184 3.92 13.92 -16.57
N PHE A 185 5.23 13.83 -16.80
CA PHE A 185 5.82 13.58 -18.10
C PHE A 185 5.91 12.08 -18.40
N GLY A 186 6.12 11.74 -19.67
CA GLY A 186 6.18 10.35 -20.10
C GLY A 186 4.80 9.69 -20.27
N SER A 187 4.60 8.54 -19.62
CA SER A 187 3.38 7.73 -19.76
C SER A 187 2.18 8.39 -19.07
N ARG A 188 1.03 8.44 -19.76
CA ARG A 188 -0.26 8.80 -19.11
C ARG A 188 -0.77 7.76 -18.11
N LYS A 189 -0.11 6.60 -18.05
CA LYS A 189 -0.36 5.52 -17.10
C LYS A 189 0.85 5.44 -16.18
N ASN A 190 0.97 6.42 -15.28
CA ASN A 190 2.04 6.50 -14.28
C ASN A 190 1.46 6.88 -12.92
N ARG A 191 2.31 6.91 -11.89
CA ARG A 191 1.91 7.19 -10.50
C ARG A 191 1.37 8.61 -10.34
N TYR A 192 1.87 9.56 -11.13
CA TYR A 192 1.36 10.92 -11.14
C TYR A 192 -0.13 10.96 -11.52
N TRP A 193 -0.48 10.42 -12.68
CA TRP A 193 -1.84 10.51 -13.20
C TRP A 193 -2.84 9.71 -12.39
N ILE A 194 -2.48 8.55 -11.84
CA ILE A 194 -3.42 7.82 -10.97
C ILE A 194 -3.73 8.63 -9.71
N CYS A 195 -2.72 9.20 -9.03
CA CYS A 195 -2.95 9.97 -7.80
C CYS A 195 -3.70 11.27 -8.07
N GLU A 196 -3.31 12.01 -9.11
CA GLU A 196 -3.98 13.26 -9.51
C GLU A 196 -5.46 13.03 -9.79
N ASN A 197 -5.81 11.98 -10.53
CA ASN A 197 -7.20 11.65 -10.84
C ASN A 197 -8.06 11.39 -9.58
N PHE A 198 -7.51 10.87 -8.48
CA PHE A 198 -8.27 10.66 -7.24
C PHE A 198 -8.44 11.94 -6.40
N LEU A 199 -7.57 12.94 -6.59
CA LEU A 199 -7.65 14.23 -5.90
C LEU A 199 -8.39 15.30 -6.71
N ASN A 200 -8.43 15.14 -8.02
CA ASN A 200 -9.00 16.14 -8.91
C ASN A 200 -10.53 16.18 -8.80
N PRO A 201 -11.14 17.36 -8.50
CA PRO A 201 -12.58 17.51 -8.38
C PRO A 201 -13.38 17.09 -9.62
N GLU A 202 -12.79 17.13 -10.81
CA GLU A 202 -13.44 16.68 -12.05
C GLU A 202 -13.80 15.18 -12.00
N PHE A 203 -13.02 14.39 -11.25
CA PHE A 203 -13.23 12.96 -11.08
C PHE A 203 -14.00 12.61 -9.79
N GLU A 204 -14.52 13.59 -9.05
CA GLU A 204 -15.29 13.33 -7.82
C GLU A 204 -16.46 12.36 -8.05
N LYS A 205 -17.09 12.43 -9.22
CA LYS A 205 -18.18 11.52 -9.61
C LYS A 205 -17.73 10.06 -9.68
N VAL A 206 -16.48 9.80 -10.08
CA VAL A 206 -15.91 8.45 -10.11
C VAL A 206 -15.77 7.91 -8.69
N ARG A 207 -15.25 8.72 -7.77
CA ARG A 207 -15.12 8.34 -6.34
C ARG A 207 -16.47 8.05 -5.69
N LYS A 208 -17.48 8.88 -5.95
CA LYS A 208 -18.87 8.62 -5.49
C LYS A 208 -19.49 7.38 -6.13
N ALA A 209 -19.09 7.05 -7.36
CA ALA A 209 -19.54 5.82 -8.02
C ALA A 209 -18.91 4.58 -7.37
N ILE A 210 -17.66 4.64 -6.87
CA ILE A 210 -17.03 3.55 -6.11
C ILE A 210 -17.88 3.23 -4.87
N TYR A 211 -18.21 4.23 -4.06
CA TYR A 211 -19.11 4.06 -2.90
C TYR A 211 -20.47 3.48 -3.30
N SER A 212 -21.12 4.09 -4.29
CA SER A 212 -22.47 3.70 -4.68
C SER A 212 -22.52 2.28 -5.28
N TYR A 213 -21.50 1.88 -6.02
CA TYR A 213 -21.41 0.52 -6.56
C TYR A 213 -21.27 -0.52 -5.45
N HIS A 214 -20.41 -0.26 -4.46
CA HIS A 214 -20.11 -1.21 -3.38
C HIS A 214 -21.21 -1.23 -2.31
N ILE A 215 -21.45 -0.11 -1.63
CA ILE A 215 -22.42 -0.05 -0.52
C ILE A 215 -23.86 -0.10 -1.01
N LYS A 216 -24.22 0.67 -2.06
CA LYS A 216 -25.61 0.73 -2.53
C LYS A 216 -25.96 -0.40 -3.49
N GLY A 217 -24.95 -0.97 -4.17
CA GLY A 217 -25.09 -2.08 -5.09
C GLY A 217 -24.75 -3.41 -4.43
N MET A 218 -23.47 -3.78 -4.46
CA MET A 218 -22.98 -5.12 -4.11
C MET A 218 -23.41 -5.60 -2.71
N ASP A 219 -23.31 -4.72 -1.72
CA ASP A 219 -23.66 -5.04 -0.33
C ASP A 219 -25.18 -5.17 -0.09
N ASN A 220 -26.02 -4.76 -1.05
CA ASN A 220 -27.48 -4.93 -0.99
C ASN A 220 -28.01 -6.08 -1.86
N LEU A 221 -27.14 -6.82 -2.55
CA LEU A 221 -27.55 -7.92 -3.44
C LEU A 221 -27.85 -9.24 -2.71
N TYR A 222 -27.52 -9.35 -1.42
CA TYR A 222 -27.63 -10.58 -0.63
C TYR A 222 -28.30 -10.38 0.75
#